data_AF-A0A7Y7P1X5-F1
#
_entry.id   AF-A0A7Y7P1X5-F1
#
_cell.length_a   1.000
_cell.length_b   1.000
_cell.length_c   1.000
_cell.angle_alpha   90.00
_cell.angle_beta   90.00
_cell.angle_gamma   90.00
#
_symmetry.space_group_name_H-M   'P 1'
#
loop_
_entity.id
_entity.type
_entity.pdbx_description
1 polymer ?
#
loop_
_entity_poly.entity_id
_entity_poly.type
_entity_poly.pdbx_seq_one_letter_code
_entity_poly.pdbx_strand_id
1 'polypeptide(L)'
;MSTILGSNPFANLFDLQNQDISSLIIKENSTKDNCYIQSGSTYYNGFIIANKPTVKTLCNVSFYRSKIDNKYLPRLEFRKEDKNGEVKISKGNDVIIRIDDGEYARNFWKLIHFLEGFKDLVDLGDFHSKYQAVSFDNYLVDFKTKDKAKKFEELVSLTENTNLSSDEIKSLLFPQRKKTIKSFYYLLKDYNYQDKSPFELYSEKKGIKVQGEEVVWHHFLKDNEWIIGLNVDVKFIRDLLSEQKIGTENSLGKGSPKIDLIGISYFTTLIELKTSKTLIFKSEKTSKSRSNTWDFSNDFIEAYSQALAQKSELNDHKKIIDENGNEIDNSIHRILDPKSVLIIGNRNEEFPHIRTFDLNIKSDCFERLRRDNRNIEIITYDELFERAFHIVYSEKLPKNWYSIEEKVFLKDILKFHQ
;
A
#
# COMPACT_ATOMS: atom_id res chain seq x y z
N MET A 1 -72.91 -14.24 21.49
CA MET A 1 -71.48 -14.36 21.13
C MET A 1 -71.10 -13.12 20.34
N SER A 2 -70.51 -12.12 21.00
CA SER A 2 -70.04 -10.90 20.31
C SER A 2 -68.65 -11.16 19.74
N THR A 3 -68.54 -11.05 18.43
CA THR A 3 -67.31 -11.13 17.64
C THR A 3 -66.36 -9.99 18.06
N ILE A 4 -65.20 -10.35 18.61
CA ILE A 4 -64.08 -9.42 18.83
C ILE A 4 -63.51 -9.09 17.45
N LEU A 5 -63.68 -7.85 17.01
CA LEU A 5 -63.00 -7.30 15.83
C LEU A 5 -61.48 -7.38 16.04
N GLY A 6 -60.80 -8.17 15.22
CA GLY A 6 -59.35 -8.30 15.25
C GLY A 6 -58.68 -6.95 14.98
N SER A 7 -57.78 -6.55 15.88
CA SER A 7 -56.92 -5.38 15.73
C SER A 7 -56.12 -5.45 14.42
N ASN A 8 -56.15 -4.38 13.64
CA ASN A 8 -55.35 -4.25 12.42
C ASN A 8 -53.85 -4.48 12.77
N PRO A 9 -53.18 -5.50 12.20
CA PRO A 9 -51.79 -5.83 12.53
C PRO A 9 -50.80 -4.73 12.14
N PHE A 10 -51.22 -3.76 11.31
CA PHE A 10 -50.44 -2.60 10.90
C PHE A 10 -50.72 -1.35 11.74
N ALA A 11 -51.42 -1.45 12.89
CA ALA A 11 -51.72 -0.29 13.73
C ALA A 11 -50.63 0.04 14.76
N ASN A 12 -49.54 -0.73 14.84
CA ASN A 12 -48.52 -0.52 15.86
C ASN A 12 -47.63 0.68 15.54
N LEU A 13 -47.28 1.42 16.59
CA LEU A 13 -46.33 2.55 16.52
C LEU A 13 -45.07 2.21 17.31
N PHE A 14 -43.91 2.51 16.75
CA PHE A 14 -42.62 2.28 17.40
C PHE A 14 -42.21 3.47 18.26
N ASP A 15 -41.81 3.27 19.51
CA ASP A 15 -41.47 4.36 20.43
C ASP A 15 -40.00 4.74 20.38
N LEU A 16 -39.67 5.85 19.70
CA LEU A 16 -38.28 6.32 19.53
C LEU A 16 -37.60 6.80 20.81
N GLN A 17 -38.36 7.04 21.89
CA GLN A 17 -37.79 7.43 23.17
C GLN A 17 -37.28 6.21 23.95
N ASN A 18 -38.00 5.09 23.85
CA ASN A 18 -37.85 3.96 24.77
C ASN A 18 -37.34 2.68 24.08
N GLN A 19 -37.33 2.64 22.75
CA GLN A 19 -36.95 1.46 21.97
C GLN A 19 -35.76 1.77 21.06
N ASP A 20 -34.94 0.74 20.83
CA ASP A 20 -33.77 0.84 19.95
C ASP A 20 -34.16 0.67 18.49
N ILE A 21 -34.04 1.75 17.72
CA ILE A 21 -34.43 1.81 16.31
C ILE A 21 -33.62 0.85 15.42
N SER A 22 -32.44 0.40 15.86
CA SER A 22 -31.59 -0.51 15.08
C SER A 22 -32.20 -1.91 14.91
N SER A 23 -33.26 -2.25 15.66
CA SER A 23 -33.97 -3.52 15.52
C SER A 23 -34.94 -3.54 14.33
N LEU A 24 -35.20 -2.39 13.71
CA LEU A 24 -36.17 -2.25 12.63
C LEU A 24 -35.54 -2.50 11.27
N ILE A 25 -36.34 -3.05 10.36
CA ILE A 25 -36.02 -3.16 8.94
C ILE A 25 -37.18 -2.67 8.08
N ILE A 26 -36.86 -2.13 6.89
CA ILE A 26 -37.84 -1.86 5.85
C ILE A 26 -37.82 -3.02 4.85
N LYS A 27 -38.98 -3.62 4.62
CA LYS A 27 -39.12 -4.78 3.73
C LYS A 27 -40.20 -4.54 2.67
N GLU A 28 -39.87 -4.87 1.44
CA GLU A 28 -40.81 -4.88 0.31
C GLU A 28 -41.88 -5.97 0.50
N ASN A 29 -43.13 -5.65 0.15
CA ASN A 29 -44.21 -6.62 0.19
C ASN A 29 -44.16 -7.60 -1.00
N SER A 30 -44.91 -8.71 -0.90
CA SER A 30 -44.89 -9.76 -1.93
C SER A 30 -45.35 -9.28 -3.31
N THR A 31 -46.23 -8.28 -3.36
CA THR A 31 -46.79 -7.68 -4.57
C THR A 31 -45.90 -6.58 -5.18
N LYS A 32 -44.82 -6.20 -4.49
CA LYS A 32 -43.88 -5.14 -4.89
C LYS A 32 -44.56 -3.82 -5.23
N ASP A 33 -45.58 -3.46 -4.47
CA ASP A 33 -46.29 -2.18 -4.61
C ASP A 33 -46.20 -1.33 -3.34
N ASN A 34 -45.71 -1.89 -2.23
CA ASN A 34 -45.51 -1.17 -0.98
C ASN A 34 -44.35 -1.75 -0.14
N CYS A 35 -43.91 -1.00 0.87
CA CYS A 35 -42.97 -1.44 1.89
C CYS A 35 -43.59 -1.35 3.29
N TYR A 36 -43.09 -2.17 4.21
CA TYR A 36 -43.49 -2.12 5.63
C TYR A 36 -42.27 -2.04 6.54
N ILE A 37 -42.43 -1.34 7.65
CA ILE A 37 -41.45 -1.32 8.74
C ILE A 37 -41.78 -2.48 9.68
N GLN A 38 -40.79 -3.31 10.01
CA GLN A 38 -41.00 -4.44 10.92
C GLN A 38 -39.81 -4.67 11.85
N SER A 39 -40.09 -5.26 13.02
CA SER A 39 -39.09 -5.83 13.93
C SER A 39 -39.59 -7.21 14.33
N GLY A 40 -38.85 -8.26 13.95
CA GLY A 40 -39.31 -9.64 14.10
C GLY A 40 -40.61 -9.90 13.33
N SER A 41 -41.69 -10.28 14.03
CA SER A 41 -43.02 -10.53 13.47
C SER A 41 -43.99 -9.35 13.58
N THR A 42 -43.56 -8.22 14.17
CA THR A 42 -44.40 -7.05 14.39
C THR A 42 -44.21 -6.02 13.28
N TYR A 43 -45.32 -5.56 12.71
CA TYR A 43 -45.36 -4.48 11.70
C TYR A 43 -45.72 -3.14 12.34
N TYR A 44 -45.09 -2.08 11.86
CA TYR A 44 -45.29 -0.71 12.34
C TYR A 44 -45.73 0.22 11.20
N ASN A 45 -46.70 1.10 11.45
CA ASN A 45 -47.15 2.13 10.50
C ASN A 45 -46.49 3.50 10.72
N GLY A 46 -45.74 3.65 11.80
CA GLY A 46 -45.18 4.93 12.20
C GLY A 46 -44.45 4.89 13.52
N PHE A 47 -44.08 6.07 13.98
CA PHE A 47 -43.22 6.28 15.13
C PHE A 47 -43.88 7.24 16.12
N ILE A 48 -43.73 6.95 17.42
CA ILE A 48 -43.97 7.93 18.48
C ILE A 48 -42.69 8.77 18.58
N ILE A 49 -42.79 10.04 18.18
CA ILE A 49 -41.67 11.01 18.25
C ILE A 49 -41.52 11.55 19.67
N ALA A 50 -42.66 11.79 20.35
CA ALA A 50 -42.68 12.13 21.77
C ALA A 50 -43.98 11.67 22.44
N ASN A 51 -43.87 11.24 23.70
CA ASN A 51 -44.98 10.70 24.47
C ASN A 51 -45.18 11.53 25.75
N LYS A 52 -45.99 12.60 25.67
CA LYS A 52 -46.24 13.48 26.82
C LYS A 52 -47.44 13.00 27.63
N PRO A 53 -47.58 13.43 28.91
CA PRO A 53 -48.63 12.96 29.80
C PRO A 53 -50.07 13.16 29.32
N THR A 54 -50.33 14.01 28.33
CA THR A 54 -51.68 14.33 27.83
C THR A 54 -51.82 14.16 26.32
N VAL A 55 -50.72 14.10 25.57
CA VAL A 55 -50.71 14.10 24.09
C VAL A 55 -49.49 13.33 23.59
N LYS A 56 -49.67 12.56 22.52
CA LYS A 56 -48.59 11.91 21.76
C LYS A 56 -48.36 12.66 20.46
N THR A 57 -47.10 12.77 20.06
CA THR A 57 -46.72 13.26 18.72
C THR A 57 -46.23 12.09 17.91
N LEU A 58 -46.87 11.85 16.77
CA LEU A 58 -46.65 10.69 15.93
C LEU A 58 -46.10 11.13 14.56
N CYS A 59 -45.33 10.25 13.94
CA CYS A 59 -44.95 10.33 12.53
C CYS A 59 -45.38 9.03 11.85
N ASN A 60 -46.45 9.08 11.07
CA ASN A 60 -46.82 7.97 10.20
C ASN A 60 -45.89 7.96 8.98
N VAL A 61 -45.49 6.77 8.56
CA VAL A 61 -44.63 6.58 7.40
C VAL A 61 -45.35 5.70 6.41
N SER A 62 -45.54 6.23 5.20
CA SER A 62 -46.09 5.47 4.08
C SER A 62 -45.10 5.46 2.92
N PHE A 63 -45.06 4.36 2.18
CA PHE A 63 -44.12 4.17 1.09
C PHE A 63 -44.89 4.13 -0.23
N TYR A 64 -44.45 4.91 -1.21
CA TYR A 64 -45.06 4.93 -2.54
C TYR A 64 -44.03 4.53 -3.58
N ARG A 65 -44.33 3.46 -4.33
CA ARG A 65 -43.44 3.03 -5.41
C ARG A 65 -43.39 4.09 -6.51
N SER A 66 -42.22 4.63 -6.73
CA SER A 66 -41.92 5.54 -7.83
C SER A 66 -41.82 4.76 -9.14
N LYS A 67 -42.44 5.33 -10.20
CA LYS A 67 -42.38 4.77 -11.55
C LYS A 67 -41.10 5.15 -12.31
N ILE A 68 -40.29 6.06 -11.75
CA ILE A 68 -39.11 6.63 -12.42
C ILE A 68 -37.86 5.79 -12.11
N ASP A 69 -37.66 5.43 -10.85
CA ASP A 69 -36.43 4.79 -10.35
C ASP A 69 -36.69 3.43 -9.67
N ASN A 70 -37.94 2.94 -9.68
CA ASN A 70 -38.38 1.69 -9.06
C ASN A 70 -38.15 1.59 -7.54
N LYS A 71 -37.89 2.72 -6.86
CA LYS A 71 -37.74 2.80 -5.41
C LYS A 71 -39.03 3.26 -4.72
N TYR A 72 -39.03 3.26 -3.39
CA TYR A 72 -40.17 3.67 -2.59
C TYR A 72 -39.95 5.03 -1.93
N LEU A 73 -40.69 6.04 -2.34
CA LEU A 73 -40.66 7.37 -1.74
C LEU A 73 -41.37 7.34 -0.37
N PRO A 74 -40.68 7.62 0.74
CA PRO A 74 -41.32 7.70 2.05
C PRO A 74 -42.06 9.03 2.17
N ARG A 75 -43.32 8.98 2.57
CA ARG A 75 -44.14 10.14 2.90
C ARG A 75 -44.39 10.15 4.40
N LEU A 76 -43.91 11.21 5.04
CA LEU A 76 -44.01 11.42 6.47
C LEU A 76 -45.24 12.27 6.76
N GLU A 77 -46.09 11.78 7.66
CA GLU A 77 -47.24 12.53 8.14
C GLU A 77 -47.15 12.69 9.65
N PHE A 78 -47.01 13.93 10.10
CA PHE A 78 -46.91 14.25 11.52
C PHE A 78 -48.28 14.60 12.10
N ARG A 79 -48.65 13.97 13.22
CA ARG A 79 -49.93 14.21 13.91
C ARG A 79 -49.77 14.30 15.42
N LYS A 80 -50.73 14.95 16.08
CA LYS A 80 -50.88 14.89 17.55
C LYS A 80 -52.17 14.16 17.90
N GLU A 81 -52.06 13.16 18.76
CA GLU A 81 -53.19 12.40 19.28
C GLU A 81 -53.30 12.59 20.78
N ASP A 82 -54.53 12.62 21.30
CA ASP A 82 -54.75 12.55 22.74
C ASP A 82 -54.66 11.10 23.25
N LYS A 83 -54.96 10.87 24.53
CA LYS A 83 -54.91 9.53 25.14
C LYS A 83 -55.95 8.56 24.59
N ASN A 84 -57.01 9.06 23.97
CA ASN A 84 -58.08 8.26 23.38
C ASN A 84 -57.79 7.92 21.92
N GLY A 85 -56.66 8.41 21.36
CA GLY A 85 -56.30 8.23 19.96
C GLY A 85 -57.02 9.21 19.03
N GLU A 86 -57.68 10.25 19.58
CA GLU A 86 -58.33 11.25 18.76
C GLU A 86 -57.31 12.30 18.32
N VAL A 87 -57.30 12.57 17.01
CA VAL A 87 -56.44 13.60 16.41
C VAL A 87 -56.85 14.95 16.98
N LYS A 88 -55.90 15.65 17.62
CA LYS A 88 -56.14 17.02 18.05
C LYS A 88 -56.19 17.91 16.82
N ILE A 89 -57.32 18.57 16.60
CA ILE A 89 -57.49 19.62 15.60
C ILE A 89 -57.60 20.94 16.37
N SER A 90 -56.83 21.97 16.00
CA SER A 90 -56.95 23.28 16.66
C SER A 90 -57.87 24.18 15.84
N LYS A 91 -59.11 24.37 16.32
CA LYS A 91 -60.10 25.30 15.75
C LYS A 91 -60.23 25.23 14.20
N GLY A 92 -60.19 24.03 13.63
CA GLY A 92 -60.33 23.82 12.19
C GLY A 92 -59.08 24.06 11.33
N ASN A 93 -57.91 24.32 11.95
CA ASN A 93 -56.63 24.44 11.25
C ASN A 93 -55.68 23.27 11.58
N ASP A 94 -54.73 23.03 10.67
CA ASP A 94 -53.64 22.07 10.85
C ASP A 94 -52.83 22.38 12.13
N VAL A 95 -52.49 21.33 12.87
CA VAL A 95 -51.64 21.46 14.05
C VAL A 95 -50.20 21.65 13.61
N ILE A 96 -49.63 22.82 13.86
CA ILE A 96 -48.19 23.04 13.68
C ILE A 96 -47.43 22.19 14.70
N ILE A 97 -46.65 21.24 14.20
CA ILE A 97 -45.72 20.43 14.99
C ILE A 97 -44.34 21.05 14.84
N ARG A 98 -43.96 21.88 15.82
CA ARG A 98 -42.61 22.44 15.87
C ARG A 98 -41.63 21.35 16.32
N ILE A 99 -40.50 21.27 15.62
CA ILE A 99 -39.35 20.44 15.95
C ILE A 99 -38.28 21.39 16.50
N ASP A 100 -38.57 22.02 17.63
CA ASP A 100 -37.77 23.09 18.24
C ASP A 100 -37.15 22.73 19.59
N ASP A 101 -37.67 21.69 20.27
CA ASP A 101 -37.03 21.16 21.48
C ASP A 101 -36.01 20.05 21.16
N GLY A 102 -35.05 19.87 22.07
CA GLY A 102 -33.96 18.93 21.88
C GLY A 102 -34.40 17.46 21.78
N GLU A 103 -35.57 17.10 22.30
CA GLU A 103 -36.06 15.72 22.28
C GLU A 103 -36.78 15.40 20.97
N TYR A 104 -37.74 16.24 20.55
CA TYR A 104 -38.40 16.17 19.25
C TYR A 104 -37.36 16.21 18.14
N ALA A 105 -36.39 17.14 18.20
CA ALA A 105 -35.36 17.26 17.19
C ALA A 105 -34.48 16.00 17.11
N ARG A 106 -34.05 15.45 18.26
CA ARG A 106 -33.23 14.22 18.27
C ARG A 106 -33.99 13.02 17.71
N ASN A 107 -35.25 12.82 18.10
CA ASN A 107 -36.04 11.69 17.63
C ASN A 107 -36.44 11.83 16.16
N PHE A 108 -36.70 13.06 15.69
CA PHE A 108 -36.86 13.34 14.27
C PHE A 108 -35.61 12.94 13.48
N TRP A 109 -34.42 13.40 13.88
CA TRP A 109 -33.19 13.05 13.17
C TRP A 109 -32.85 11.56 13.24
N LYS A 110 -33.17 10.87 14.34
CA LYS A 110 -33.08 9.39 14.40
C LYS A 110 -33.94 8.72 13.34
N LEU A 111 -35.18 9.17 13.15
CA LEU A 111 -36.07 8.67 12.11
C LEU A 111 -35.49 8.92 10.71
N ILE A 112 -35.01 10.13 10.43
CA ILE A 112 -34.39 10.46 9.14
C ILE A 112 -33.17 9.57 8.87
N HIS A 113 -32.31 9.38 9.87
CA HIS A 113 -31.15 8.49 9.76
C HIS A 113 -31.54 7.02 9.50
N PHE A 114 -32.59 6.53 10.15
CA PHE A 114 -33.11 5.19 9.89
C PHE A 114 -33.57 5.03 8.43
N LEU A 115 -34.32 5.99 7.89
CA LEU A 115 -34.76 5.95 6.49
C LEU A 115 -33.57 5.99 5.52
N GLU A 116 -32.54 6.78 5.83
CA GLU A 116 -31.29 6.85 5.06
C GLU A 116 -30.57 5.50 5.00
N GLY A 117 -30.61 4.73 6.09
CA GLY A 117 -30.03 3.38 6.16
C GLY A 117 -30.58 2.39 5.13
N PHE A 118 -31.74 2.67 4.52
CA PHE A 118 -32.39 1.82 3.51
C PHE A 118 -32.44 2.48 2.12
N LYS A 119 -31.49 3.37 1.79
CA LYS A 119 -31.41 4.12 0.51
C LYS A 119 -31.45 3.27 -0.78
N ASP A 120 -31.15 1.98 -0.70
CA ASP A 120 -31.25 1.06 -1.85
C ASP A 120 -32.71 0.73 -2.18
N LEU A 121 -33.59 0.75 -1.17
CA LEU A 121 -35.02 0.49 -1.30
C LEU A 121 -35.86 1.77 -1.28
N VAL A 122 -35.43 2.78 -0.51
CA VAL A 122 -36.14 4.03 -0.26
C VAL A 122 -35.55 5.16 -1.10
N ASP A 123 -36.41 5.91 -1.80
CA ASP A 123 -36.00 7.10 -2.54
C ASP A 123 -36.00 8.33 -1.64
N LEU A 124 -34.81 8.89 -1.39
CA LEU A 124 -34.63 10.17 -0.68
C LEU A 124 -34.12 11.28 -1.61
N GLY A 125 -34.17 11.07 -2.93
CA GLY A 125 -33.69 11.99 -3.95
C GLY A 125 -32.19 12.32 -3.82
N ASP A 126 -31.86 13.60 -4.06
CA ASP A 126 -30.49 14.13 -4.00
C ASP A 126 -29.91 14.21 -2.57
N PHE A 127 -30.65 13.85 -1.52
CA PHE A 127 -30.20 13.98 -0.14
C PHE A 127 -28.87 13.24 0.10
N HIS A 128 -28.75 12.03 -0.46
CA HIS A 128 -27.55 11.22 -0.34
C HIS A 128 -26.34 11.78 -1.11
N SER A 129 -26.57 12.39 -2.28
CA SER A 129 -25.50 12.82 -3.18
C SER A 129 -25.07 14.27 -2.98
N LYS A 130 -25.96 15.15 -2.49
CA LYS A 130 -25.70 16.60 -2.38
C LYS A 130 -25.64 17.14 -0.94
N TYR A 131 -26.24 16.46 0.03
CA TYR A 131 -26.46 17.01 1.37
C TYR A 131 -25.94 16.11 2.50
N GLN A 132 -24.96 15.25 2.21
CA GLN A 132 -24.35 14.37 3.21
C GLN A 132 -23.17 15.04 3.91
N ALA A 133 -23.13 14.95 5.25
CA ALA A 133 -21.91 15.21 6.02
C ALA A 133 -21.06 13.93 6.04
N VAL A 134 -19.94 13.93 5.32
CA VAL A 134 -19.01 12.78 5.27
C VAL A 134 -17.85 13.05 6.22
N SER A 135 -17.64 12.16 7.20
CA SER A 135 -16.43 12.19 8.02
C SER A 135 -15.23 11.65 7.22
N PHE A 136 -14.03 12.11 7.53
CA PHE A 136 -12.81 11.61 6.89
C PHE A 136 -12.65 10.09 7.09
N ASP A 137 -13.03 9.56 8.25
CA ASP A 137 -12.97 8.13 8.51
C ASP A 137 -13.92 7.33 7.59
N ASN A 138 -15.13 7.83 7.35
CA ASN A 138 -16.07 7.21 6.42
C ASN A 138 -15.55 7.28 4.98
N TYR A 139 -14.95 8.41 4.59
CA TYR A 139 -14.26 8.53 3.31
C TYR A 139 -13.12 7.51 3.19
N LEU A 140 -12.31 7.31 4.23
CA LEU A 140 -11.22 6.32 4.21
C LEU A 140 -11.73 4.88 4.09
N VAL A 141 -12.86 4.56 4.72
CA VAL A 141 -13.48 3.22 4.60
C VAL A 141 -13.95 3.00 3.16
N ASP A 142 -14.67 3.97 2.57
CA ASP A 142 -15.10 3.93 1.17
C ASP A 142 -13.90 3.88 0.21
N PHE A 143 -12.89 4.71 0.43
CA PHE A 143 -11.67 4.72 -0.36
C PHE A 143 -10.97 3.35 -0.33
N LYS A 144 -10.92 2.67 0.82
CA LYS A 144 -10.28 1.36 0.96
C LYS A 144 -10.98 0.25 0.18
N THR A 145 -12.29 0.30 0.00
CA THR A 145 -13.07 -0.74 -0.71
C THR A 145 -13.01 -0.60 -2.23
N LYS A 146 -12.63 0.58 -2.74
CA LYS A 146 -12.47 0.82 -4.18
C LYS A 146 -11.35 -0.03 -4.81
N ASP A 147 -11.49 -0.29 -6.10
CA ASP A 147 -10.44 -0.90 -6.91
C ASP A 147 -9.23 0.05 -7.08
N LYS A 148 -8.10 -0.50 -7.53
CA LYS A 148 -6.84 0.25 -7.64
C LYS A 148 -6.91 1.40 -8.64
N ALA A 149 -7.65 1.26 -9.74
CA ALA A 149 -7.72 2.30 -10.77
C ALA A 149 -8.48 3.51 -10.24
N LYS A 150 -9.65 3.29 -9.61
CA LYS A 150 -10.44 4.36 -8.98
C LYS A 150 -9.69 5.05 -7.84
N LYS A 151 -8.99 4.29 -7.00
CA LYS A 151 -8.12 4.86 -5.96
C LYS A 151 -7.08 5.80 -6.55
N PHE A 152 -6.48 5.43 -7.68
CA PHE A 152 -5.48 6.25 -8.35
C PHE A 152 -6.10 7.51 -8.95
N GLU A 153 -7.23 7.40 -9.64
CA GLU A 153 -7.97 8.55 -10.19
C GLU A 153 -8.34 9.57 -9.10
N GLU A 154 -8.83 9.12 -7.94
CA GLU A 154 -9.15 10.00 -6.82
C GLU A 154 -7.91 10.68 -6.23
N LEU A 155 -6.79 9.96 -6.11
CA LEU A 155 -5.53 10.56 -5.66
C LEU A 155 -5.04 11.62 -6.65
N VAL A 156 -5.12 11.37 -7.96
CA VAL A 156 -4.76 12.34 -9.00
C VAL A 156 -5.61 13.59 -8.86
N SER A 157 -6.94 13.45 -8.77
CA SER A 157 -7.85 14.58 -8.56
C SER A 157 -7.52 15.37 -7.28
N LEU A 158 -7.23 14.70 -6.17
CA LEU A 158 -6.80 15.37 -4.94
C LEU A 158 -5.49 16.14 -5.13
N THR A 159 -4.52 15.58 -5.85
CA THR A 159 -3.25 16.26 -6.12
C THR A 159 -3.40 17.46 -7.05
N GLU A 160 -4.25 17.37 -8.08
CA GLU A 160 -4.54 18.49 -9.00
C GLU A 160 -5.21 19.65 -8.27
N ASN A 161 -6.12 19.36 -7.33
CA ASN A 161 -6.83 20.37 -6.56
C ASN A 161 -5.98 21.01 -5.44
N THR A 162 -4.85 20.40 -5.08
CA THR A 162 -3.97 20.88 -4.01
C THR A 162 -2.75 21.65 -4.52
N ASN A 163 -2.47 21.63 -5.84
CA ASN A 163 -1.33 22.30 -6.46
C ASN A 163 0.02 22.00 -5.74
N LEU A 164 0.25 20.73 -5.41
CA LEU A 164 1.48 20.31 -4.73
C LEU A 164 2.73 20.59 -5.57
N SER A 165 3.77 21.11 -4.93
CA SER A 165 5.10 21.24 -5.50
C SER A 165 5.76 19.87 -5.71
N SER A 166 6.80 19.82 -6.55
CA SER A 166 7.58 18.59 -6.77
C SER A 166 8.19 18.04 -5.49
N ASP A 167 8.55 18.90 -4.53
CA ASP A 167 9.14 18.46 -3.25
C ASP A 167 8.07 17.94 -2.29
N GLU A 168 6.86 18.49 -2.30
CA GLU A 168 5.72 17.92 -1.56
C GLU A 168 5.34 16.55 -2.12
N ILE A 169 5.30 16.39 -3.44
CA ILE A 169 5.05 15.08 -4.07
C ILE A 169 6.12 14.07 -3.68
N LYS A 170 7.40 14.45 -3.70
CA LYS A 170 8.49 13.58 -3.20
C LYS A 170 8.31 13.24 -1.73
N SER A 171 7.86 14.20 -0.92
CA SER A 171 7.64 13.99 0.52
C SER A 171 6.55 12.96 0.81
N LEU A 172 5.54 12.83 -0.07
CA LEU A 172 4.52 11.77 0.01
C LEU A 172 5.12 10.36 -0.12
N LEU A 173 6.27 10.22 -0.80
CA LEU A 173 6.96 8.94 -0.99
C LEU A 173 7.85 8.57 0.20
N PHE A 174 8.29 9.55 1.00
CA PHE A 174 9.24 9.30 2.10
C PHE A 174 8.72 8.31 3.15
N PRO A 175 7.45 8.32 3.59
CA PRO A 175 6.96 7.32 4.53
C PRO A 175 7.16 5.88 4.04
N GLN A 176 6.90 5.62 2.76
CA GLN A 176 7.14 4.30 2.16
C GLN A 176 8.62 4.00 2.05
N ARG A 177 9.43 4.94 1.54
CA ARG A 177 10.88 4.75 1.39
C ARG A 177 11.60 4.55 2.73
N LYS A 178 11.16 5.21 3.81
CA LYS A 178 11.68 4.96 5.17
C LYS A 178 11.44 3.51 5.60
N LYS A 179 10.25 2.96 5.32
CA LYS A 179 9.97 1.54 5.57
C LYS A 179 10.86 0.63 4.73
N THR A 180 11.09 0.97 3.46
CA THR A 180 12.04 0.26 2.59
C THR A 180 13.45 0.27 3.19
N ILE A 181 13.96 1.43 3.63
CA ILE A 181 15.30 1.53 4.27
C ILE A 181 15.36 0.68 5.54
N LYS A 182 14.30 0.65 6.35
CA LYS A 182 14.24 -0.27 7.51
C LYS A 182 14.31 -1.74 7.09
N SER A 183 13.59 -2.13 6.04
CA SER A 183 13.69 -3.50 5.50
C SER A 183 15.07 -3.81 4.93
N PHE A 184 15.69 -2.87 4.21
CA PHE A 184 17.07 -3.01 3.74
C PHE A 184 18.02 -3.22 4.92
N TYR A 185 17.94 -2.38 5.95
CA TYR A 185 18.77 -2.50 7.15
C TYR A 185 18.66 -3.90 7.77
N TYR A 186 17.44 -4.44 7.92
CA TYR A 186 17.27 -5.80 8.44
C TYR A 186 17.86 -6.88 7.56
N LEU A 187 17.64 -6.83 6.24
CA LEU A 187 18.25 -7.77 5.29
C LEU A 187 19.79 -7.69 5.33
N LEU A 188 20.33 -6.48 5.45
CA LEU A 188 21.76 -6.23 5.49
C LEU A 188 22.44 -6.72 6.77
N LYS A 189 21.77 -6.55 7.92
CA LYS A 189 22.29 -6.92 9.25
C LYS A 189 21.98 -8.37 9.63
N ASP A 190 21.07 -9.01 8.90
CA ASP A 190 20.59 -10.38 9.16
C ASP A 190 20.17 -10.61 10.62
N TYR A 191 19.48 -9.63 11.21
CA TYR A 191 19.02 -9.73 12.59
C TYR A 191 17.75 -10.56 12.69
N ASN A 192 17.85 -11.75 13.27
CA ASN A 192 16.73 -12.64 13.49
C ASN A 192 15.67 -12.01 14.40
N TYR A 193 14.40 -12.15 14.02
CA TYR A 193 13.27 -11.72 14.81
C TYR A 193 12.36 -12.93 15.07
N GLN A 194 12.15 -13.26 16.36
CA GLN A 194 11.35 -14.41 16.78
C GLN A 194 11.74 -15.72 16.06
N ASP A 195 13.05 -16.01 16.06
CA ASP A 195 13.67 -17.20 15.44
C ASP A 195 13.50 -17.31 13.91
N LYS A 196 13.04 -16.25 13.24
CA LYS A 196 13.01 -16.16 11.78
C LYS A 196 14.06 -15.17 11.28
N SER A 197 14.71 -15.53 10.18
CA SER A 197 15.62 -14.59 9.50
C SER A 197 14.82 -13.48 8.80
N PRO A 198 15.42 -12.28 8.63
CA PRO A 198 14.86 -11.24 7.78
C PRO A 198 14.50 -11.70 6.36
N PHE A 199 15.28 -12.64 5.81
CA PHE A 199 15.05 -13.22 4.49
C PHE A 199 13.78 -14.07 4.43
N GLU A 200 13.54 -14.91 5.44
CA GLU A 200 12.30 -15.69 5.56
C GLU A 200 11.09 -14.77 5.75
N LEU A 201 11.17 -13.80 6.66
CA LEU A 201 10.11 -12.84 6.92
C LEU A 201 9.75 -12.03 5.67
N TYR A 202 10.76 -11.61 4.90
CA TYR A 202 10.55 -10.90 3.65
C TYR A 202 9.89 -11.81 2.60
N SER A 203 10.36 -13.04 2.46
CA SER A 203 9.84 -14.03 1.50
C SER A 203 8.38 -14.37 1.78
N GLU A 204 8.02 -14.63 3.05
CA GLU A 204 6.65 -14.87 3.47
C GLU A 204 5.74 -13.68 3.17
N LYS A 205 6.20 -12.47 3.50
CA LYS A 205 5.44 -11.22 3.28
C LYS A 205 5.19 -10.94 1.80
N LYS A 206 6.14 -11.28 0.93
CA LYS A 206 6.08 -11.02 -0.52
C LYS A 206 5.60 -12.22 -1.33
N GLY A 207 5.41 -13.39 -0.70
CA GLY A 207 4.98 -14.62 -1.38
C GLY A 207 6.05 -15.23 -2.29
N ILE A 208 7.33 -15.05 -1.97
CA ILE A 208 8.45 -15.58 -2.76
C ILE A 208 8.56 -17.09 -2.47
N LYS A 209 8.40 -17.92 -3.50
CA LYS A 209 8.41 -19.39 -3.38
C LYS A 209 9.80 -20.01 -3.49
N VAL A 210 10.72 -19.34 -4.19
CA VAL A 210 12.08 -19.82 -4.43
C VAL A 210 12.94 -19.41 -3.24
N GLN A 211 13.71 -20.36 -2.72
CA GLN A 211 14.61 -20.12 -1.59
C GLN A 211 15.95 -19.54 -2.05
N GLY A 212 16.57 -18.74 -1.19
CA GLY A 212 17.90 -18.17 -1.40
C GLY A 212 17.96 -16.68 -1.05
N GLU A 213 19.02 -16.27 -0.36
CA GLU A 213 19.22 -14.86 -0.02
C GLU A 213 19.38 -13.98 -1.27
N GLU A 214 20.03 -14.49 -2.31
CA GLU A 214 20.20 -13.81 -3.59
C GLU A 214 18.85 -13.54 -4.29
N VAL A 215 17.92 -14.50 -4.23
CA VAL A 215 16.55 -14.34 -4.74
C VAL A 215 15.80 -13.25 -3.98
N VAL A 216 15.96 -13.20 -2.66
CA VAL A 216 15.36 -12.15 -1.82
C VAL A 216 15.96 -10.79 -2.16
N TRP A 217 17.29 -10.70 -2.31
CA TRP A 217 17.96 -9.47 -2.70
C TRP A 217 17.53 -8.98 -4.08
N HIS A 218 17.46 -9.89 -5.05
CA HIS A 218 16.96 -9.61 -6.39
C HIS A 218 15.52 -9.06 -6.34
N HIS A 219 14.61 -9.74 -5.65
CA HIS A 219 13.24 -9.26 -5.50
C HIS A 219 13.19 -7.91 -4.77
N PHE A 220 13.96 -7.74 -3.69
CA PHE A 220 14.00 -6.49 -2.91
C PHE A 220 14.45 -5.30 -3.75
N LEU A 221 15.54 -5.45 -4.49
CA LEU A 221 16.10 -4.39 -5.32
C LEU A 221 15.20 -4.08 -6.52
N LYS A 222 14.55 -5.08 -7.11
CA LYS A 222 13.57 -4.89 -8.19
C LYS A 222 12.32 -4.15 -7.72
N ASP A 223 11.75 -4.52 -6.58
CA ASP A 223 10.58 -3.84 -5.99
C ASP A 223 10.90 -2.39 -5.55
N ASN A 224 12.19 -2.03 -5.50
CA ASN A 224 12.69 -0.74 -5.05
C ASN A 224 13.75 -0.17 -6.01
N GLU A 225 13.44 -0.13 -7.31
CA GLU A 225 14.37 0.25 -8.40
C GLU A 225 15.12 1.58 -8.17
N TRP A 226 14.50 2.53 -7.44
CA TRP A 226 15.12 3.80 -7.05
C TRP A 226 16.42 3.63 -6.24
N ILE A 227 16.58 2.50 -5.55
CA ILE A 227 17.82 2.14 -4.83
C ILE A 227 18.94 1.89 -5.82
N ILE A 228 18.68 1.29 -6.98
CA ILE A 228 19.70 1.04 -8.00
C ILE A 228 19.89 2.28 -8.88
N GLY A 229 18.80 2.78 -9.48
CA GLY A 229 18.85 3.78 -10.55
C GLY A 229 19.38 5.15 -10.14
N LEU A 230 19.38 5.48 -8.86
CA LEU A 230 19.92 6.76 -8.34
C LEU A 230 21.27 6.61 -7.64
N ASN A 231 21.68 5.39 -7.26
CA ASN A 231 22.85 5.18 -6.42
C ASN A 231 23.99 4.47 -7.12
N VAL A 232 23.75 3.64 -8.13
CA VAL A 232 24.83 3.24 -9.02
C VAL A 232 24.97 4.40 -10.02
N ASP A 233 26.17 4.75 -10.49
CA ASP A 233 26.40 5.84 -11.45
C ASP A 233 25.81 5.49 -12.84
N VAL A 234 24.51 5.24 -12.85
CA VAL A 234 23.69 4.79 -13.96
C VAL A 234 22.82 5.97 -14.29
N LYS A 235 23.12 6.58 -15.43
CA LYS A 235 22.33 7.72 -15.92
C LYS A 235 20.97 7.18 -16.36
N PHE A 236 19.93 7.48 -15.58
CA PHE A 236 18.50 7.31 -15.90
C PHE A 236 18.12 5.95 -16.48
N ILE A 237 17.59 5.03 -15.66
CA ILE A 237 16.99 3.77 -16.13
C ILE A 237 15.51 4.02 -16.47
N ARG A 238 15.08 3.62 -17.67
CA ARG A 238 13.67 3.61 -18.10
C ARG A 238 12.97 2.32 -17.67
N ASP A 239 13.60 1.19 -17.92
CA ASP A 239 13.06 -0.14 -17.65
C ASP A 239 14.11 -1.00 -16.94
N LEU A 240 13.74 -1.72 -15.88
CA LEU A 240 14.60 -2.65 -15.16
C LEU A 240 14.05 -4.08 -15.28
N LEU A 241 14.58 -4.86 -16.21
CA LEU A 241 14.12 -6.23 -16.44
C LEU A 241 14.90 -7.22 -15.58
N SER A 242 14.29 -8.38 -15.33
CA SER A 242 14.88 -9.46 -14.54
C SER A 242 15.26 -10.66 -15.37
N GLU A 243 16.27 -11.39 -14.90
CA GLU A 243 16.54 -12.78 -15.29
C GLU A 243 16.70 -13.00 -16.81
N GLN A 244 17.45 -12.12 -17.47
CA GLN A 244 17.58 -12.15 -18.93
C GLN A 244 18.69 -13.11 -19.38
N LYS A 245 18.41 -13.91 -20.40
CA LYS A 245 19.43 -14.73 -21.08
C LYS A 245 20.24 -13.86 -22.02
N ILE A 246 21.55 -13.73 -21.84
CA ILE A 246 22.40 -12.76 -22.56
C ILE A 246 23.49 -13.38 -23.46
N GLY A 247 23.79 -14.67 -23.39
CA GLY A 247 24.65 -15.35 -24.38
C GLY A 247 23.92 -16.08 -25.52
N THR A 248 24.65 -16.41 -26.59
CA THR A 248 24.18 -17.32 -27.65
C THR A 248 24.13 -18.76 -27.14
N GLU A 249 22.97 -19.41 -27.28
CA GLU A 249 22.84 -20.84 -26.96
C GLU A 249 23.72 -21.67 -27.92
N ASN A 250 24.36 -22.73 -27.41
CA ASN A 250 25.07 -23.67 -28.28
C ASN A 250 24.08 -24.48 -29.15
N SER A 251 24.59 -25.30 -30.06
CA SER A 251 23.78 -26.14 -30.96
C SER A 251 22.82 -27.12 -30.26
N LEU A 252 22.91 -27.26 -28.93
CA LEU A 252 22.06 -28.09 -28.09
C LEU A 252 21.16 -27.27 -27.12
N GLY A 253 21.08 -25.94 -27.29
CA GLY A 253 20.25 -25.07 -26.45
C GLY A 253 20.74 -24.88 -25.01
N LYS A 254 21.97 -25.31 -24.69
CA LYS A 254 22.52 -25.29 -23.32
C LYS A 254 23.58 -24.21 -23.14
N GLY A 255 23.61 -23.59 -21.95
CA GLY A 255 24.74 -22.77 -21.50
C GLY A 255 24.68 -21.28 -21.85
N SER A 256 23.50 -20.69 -22.12
CA SER A 256 23.39 -19.23 -22.24
C SER A 256 23.52 -18.58 -20.84
N PRO A 257 24.49 -17.68 -20.60
CA PRO A 257 24.59 -16.93 -19.36
C PRO A 257 23.33 -16.10 -19.12
N LYS A 258 22.92 -16.07 -17.86
CA LYS A 258 21.76 -15.33 -17.36
C LYS A 258 22.28 -14.17 -16.51
N ILE A 259 21.68 -12.99 -16.66
CA ILE A 259 21.93 -11.82 -15.80
C ILE A 259 20.75 -11.61 -14.85
N ASP A 260 21.01 -11.18 -13.62
CA ASP A 260 19.97 -10.97 -12.60
C ASP A 260 19.06 -9.80 -12.94
N LEU A 261 19.66 -8.65 -13.25
CA LEU A 261 18.95 -7.42 -13.59
C LEU A 261 19.61 -6.73 -14.79
N ILE A 262 18.77 -6.18 -15.67
CA ILE A 262 19.20 -5.36 -16.80
C ILE A 262 18.44 -4.03 -16.77
N GLY A 263 19.19 -2.93 -16.69
CA GLY A 263 18.66 -1.58 -16.78
C GLY A 263 18.74 -1.07 -18.21
N ILE A 264 17.64 -0.58 -18.75
CA ILE A 264 17.53 -0.09 -20.12
C ILE A 264 17.27 1.41 -20.10
N SER A 265 18.07 2.14 -20.87
CA SER A 265 17.94 3.59 -21.06
C SER A 265 18.29 3.93 -22.51
N TYR A 266 18.97 5.05 -22.76
CA TYR A 266 19.72 5.22 -24.01
C TYR A 266 20.89 4.22 -24.13
N PHE A 267 21.37 3.70 -22.99
CA PHE A 267 22.41 2.67 -22.88
C PHE A 267 21.96 1.55 -21.94
N THR A 268 22.55 0.37 -22.10
CA THR A 268 22.24 -0.82 -21.30
C THR A 268 23.18 -0.95 -20.10
N THR A 269 22.63 -1.31 -18.93
CA THR A 269 23.39 -1.62 -17.72
C THR A 269 23.08 -3.05 -17.28
N LEU A 270 24.11 -3.86 -17.07
CA LEU A 270 24.02 -5.20 -16.51
C LEU A 270 24.33 -5.15 -15.02
N ILE A 271 23.53 -5.83 -14.22
CA ILE A 271 23.71 -5.91 -12.78
C ILE A 271 23.73 -7.39 -12.39
N GLU A 272 24.88 -7.84 -11.91
CA GLU A 272 25.08 -9.15 -11.31
C GLU A 272 25.05 -9.00 -9.78
N LEU A 273 24.31 -9.89 -9.12
CA LEU A 273 24.15 -9.92 -7.68
C LEU A 273 24.87 -11.15 -7.12
N LYS A 274 25.57 -10.95 -6.02
CA LYS A 274 25.91 -12.01 -5.06
C LYS A 274 25.33 -11.65 -3.71
N THR A 275 25.36 -12.57 -2.75
CA THR A 275 24.82 -12.30 -1.41
C THR A 275 25.65 -11.23 -0.67
N SER A 276 25.05 -10.57 0.32
CA SER A 276 25.77 -9.66 1.22
C SER A 276 26.82 -10.37 2.07
N LYS A 277 26.73 -11.69 2.22
CA LYS A 277 27.66 -12.53 2.99
C LYS A 277 28.86 -13.04 2.19
N THR A 278 28.84 -12.86 0.87
CA THR A 278 29.94 -13.32 0.01
C THR A 278 31.22 -12.55 0.32
N LEU A 279 32.28 -13.27 0.71
CA LEU A 279 33.56 -12.68 1.08
C LEU A 279 34.26 -12.10 -0.15
N ILE A 280 34.83 -10.90 -0.03
CA ILE A 280 35.62 -10.25 -1.08
C ILE A 280 37.07 -10.73 -1.03
N PHE A 281 37.62 -10.94 0.17
CA PHE A 281 38.98 -11.38 0.41
C PHE A 281 39.05 -12.79 0.97
N LYS A 282 40.19 -13.45 0.81
CA LYS A 282 40.49 -14.67 1.57
C LYS A 282 40.54 -14.33 3.07
N SER A 283 40.07 -15.26 3.90
CA SER A 283 40.03 -15.10 5.36
C SER A 283 41.41 -14.85 5.95
N GLU A 284 42.43 -15.54 5.43
CA GLU A 284 43.81 -15.43 5.88
C GLU A 284 44.74 -14.94 4.77
N LYS A 285 45.76 -14.18 5.17
CA LYS A 285 46.82 -13.77 4.26
C LYS A 285 47.71 -14.98 3.96
N THR A 286 47.78 -15.36 2.69
CA THR A 286 48.62 -16.50 2.29
C THR A 286 50.10 -16.14 2.39
N SER A 287 50.97 -17.12 2.65
CA SER A 287 52.43 -16.94 2.65
C SER A 287 53.00 -16.51 1.29
N LYS A 288 52.17 -16.56 0.24
CA LYS A 288 52.49 -16.09 -1.12
C LYS A 288 52.09 -14.64 -1.37
N SER A 289 51.24 -14.05 -0.52
CA SER A 289 50.80 -12.67 -0.69
C SER A 289 51.93 -11.70 -0.31
N ARG A 290 52.26 -10.78 -1.21
CA ARG A 290 53.37 -9.83 -1.01
C ARG A 290 53.07 -8.85 0.14
N SER A 291 54.11 -8.18 0.64
CA SER A 291 53.94 -7.05 1.55
C SER A 291 53.03 -6.00 0.89
N ASN A 292 51.98 -5.55 1.60
CA ASN A 292 50.98 -4.58 1.15
C ASN A 292 49.95 -5.07 0.09
N THR A 293 49.76 -6.37 -0.06
CA THR A 293 48.61 -6.93 -0.81
C THR A 293 47.80 -7.87 0.06
N TRP A 294 46.54 -8.08 -0.33
CA TRP A 294 45.66 -9.12 0.18
C TRP A 294 45.02 -9.86 -1.01
N ASP A 295 44.86 -11.17 -0.87
CA ASP A 295 44.32 -12.01 -1.94
C ASP A 295 42.78 -11.95 -1.95
N PHE A 296 42.18 -11.69 -3.12
CA PHE A 296 40.73 -11.79 -3.28
C PHE A 296 40.26 -13.25 -3.12
N SER A 297 39.02 -13.42 -2.66
CA SER A 297 38.38 -14.73 -2.54
C SER A 297 38.13 -15.33 -3.94
N ASN A 298 37.94 -16.64 -4.00
CA ASN A 298 37.59 -17.29 -5.27
C ASN A 298 36.21 -16.82 -5.76
N ASP A 299 35.23 -16.76 -4.86
CA ASP A 299 33.86 -16.33 -5.15
C ASP A 299 33.81 -14.91 -5.74
N PHE A 300 34.63 -13.99 -5.20
CA PHE A 300 34.73 -12.63 -5.73
C PHE A 300 35.30 -12.61 -7.14
N ILE A 301 36.39 -13.35 -7.39
CA ILE A 301 37.02 -13.41 -8.72
C ILE A 301 36.11 -14.10 -9.74
N GLU A 302 35.36 -15.12 -9.32
CA GLU A 302 34.37 -15.79 -10.14
C GLU A 302 33.23 -14.84 -10.52
N ALA A 303 32.63 -14.15 -9.55
CA ALA A 303 31.56 -13.18 -9.79
C ALA A 303 32.04 -12.01 -10.67
N TYR A 304 33.24 -11.51 -10.44
CA TYR A 304 33.88 -10.49 -11.27
C TYR A 304 34.08 -10.97 -12.71
N SER A 305 34.55 -12.21 -12.90
CA SER A 305 34.73 -12.81 -14.22
C SER A 305 33.40 -13.04 -14.93
N GLN A 306 32.38 -13.47 -14.20
CA GLN A 306 31.02 -13.67 -14.69
C GLN A 306 30.44 -12.36 -15.22
N ALA A 307 30.51 -11.28 -14.44
CA ALA A 307 30.01 -9.96 -14.82
C ALA A 307 30.72 -9.36 -16.05
N LEU A 308 32.01 -9.67 -16.25
CA LEU A 308 32.75 -9.29 -17.46
C LEU A 308 32.37 -10.13 -18.69
N ALA A 309 32.22 -11.45 -18.51
CA ALA A 309 31.81 -12.35 -19.58
C ALA A 309 30.41 -11.97 -20.10
N GLN A 310 29.47 -11.77 -19.18
CA GLN A 310 28.11 -11.30 -19.47
C GLN A 310 28.11 -9.98 -20.25
N LYS A 311 28.93 -9.00 -19.85
CA LYS A 311 29.12 -7.74 -20.59
C LYS A 311 29.60 -7.98 -22.03
N SER A 312 30.56 -8.88 -22.22
CA SER A 312 31.11 -9.19 -23.54
C SER A 312 30.17 -9.98 -24.44
N GLU A 313 29.25 -10.76 -23.87
CA GLU A 313 28.32 -11.58 -24.65
C GLU A 313 27.07 -10.82 -25.10
N LEU A 314 26.74 -9.71 -24.42
CA LEU A 314 25.62 -8.86 -24.80
C LEU A 314 25.95 -8.01 -26.04
N ASN A 315 25.68 -8.57 -27.22
CA ASN A 315 25.88 -7.91 -28.51
C ASN A 315 24.61 -7.18 -29.01
N ASP A 316 24.78 -6.18 -29.89
CA ASP A 316 23.73 -5.33 -30.47
C ASP A 316 22.57 -6.08 -31.16
N HIS A 317 22.81 -7.32 -31.58
CA HIS A 317 21.83 -8.18 -32.26
C HIS A 317 20.96 -9.02 -31.29
N LYS A 318 21.20 -8.91 -29.98
CA LYS A 318 20.48 -9.67 -28.97
C LYS A 318 19.06 -9.13 -28.81
N LYS A 319 18.07 -9.99 -28.99
CA LYS A 319 16.67 -9.68 -28.66
C LYS A 319 16.50 -9.66 -27.14
N ILE A 320 16.12 -8.52 -26.59
CA ILE A 320 15.72 -8.37 -25.19
C ILE A 320 14.19 -8.38 -25.16
N ILE A 321 13.62 -9.19 -24.27
CA ILE A 321 12.18 -9.33 -24.15
C ILE A 321 11.74 -8.73 -22.81
N ASP A 322 10.76 -7.84 -22.86
CA ASP A 322 10.17 -7.23 -21.67
C ASP A 322 9.28 -8.22 -20.90
N GLU A 323 8.77 -7.79 -19.75
CA GLU A 323 7.92 -8.65 -18.90
C GLU A 323 6.55 -8.99 -19.52
N ASN A 324 6.13 -8.24 -20.53
CA ASN A 324 4.89 -8.45 -21.27
C ASN A 324 5.10 -9.33 -22.51
N GLY A 325 6.33 -9.78 -22.78
CA GLY A 325 6.68 -10.58 -23.94
C GLY A 325 6.97 -9.78 -25.21
N ASN A 326 7.06 -8.45 -25.12
CA ASN A 326 7.41 -7.60 -26.26
C ASN A 326 8.93 -7.54 -26.42
N GLU A 327 9.39 -7.59 -27.66
CA GLU A 327 10.79 -7.34 -27.98
C GLU A 327 11.09 -5.84 -27.87
N ILE A 328 12.16 -5.49 -27.17
CA ILE A 328 12.62 -4.12 -27.05
C ILE A 328 13.30 -3.70 -28.35
N ASP A 329 12.93 -2.54 -28.85
CA ASP A 329 13.48 -2.01 -30.09
C ASP A 329 14.94 -1.54 -29.90
N ASN A 330 15.88 -2.41 -30.28
CA ASN A 330 17.32 -2.14 -30.23
C ASN A 330 17.76 -0.97 -31.14
N SER A 331 16.91 -0.48 -32.06
CA SER A 331 17.22 0.72 -32.86
C SER A 331 17.08 2.01 -32.05
N ILE A 332 16.20 2.01 -31.05
CA ILE A 332 15.99 3.10 -30.09
C ILE A 332 16.91 2.90 -28.87
N HIS A 333 16.97 1.66 -28.37
CA HIS A 333 17.74 1.27 -27.20
C HIS A 333 19.03 0.57 -27.62
N ARG A 334 19.99 1.36 -28.09
CA ARG A 334 21.25 0.83 -28.61
C ARG A 334 22.04 0.17 -27.49
N ILE A 335 22.33 -1.11 -27.66
CA ILE A 335 23.27 -1.84 -26.82
C ILE A 335 24.66 -1.49 -27.34
N LEU A 336 25.31 -0.49 -26.74
CA LEU A 336 26.68 -0.12 -27.09
C LEU A 336 27.50 -0.06 -25.80
N ASP A 337 28.46 -0.98 -25.67
CA ASP A 337 29.37 -1.11 -24.52
C ASP A 337 28.63 -0.98 -23.17
N PRO A 338 27.80 -1.97 -22.80
CA PRO A 338 26.95 -1.86 -21.62
C PRO A 338 27.78 -1.68 -20.34
N LYS A 339 27.30 -0.84 -19.41
CA LYS A 339 27.91 -0.73 -18.08
C LYS A 339 27.66 -2.04 -17.33
N SER A 340 28.68 -2.60 -16.68
CA SER A 340 28.52 -3.77 -15.81
C SER A 340 28.64 -3.34 -14.35
N VAL A 341 27.79 -3.89 -13.48
CA VAL A 341 27.73 -3.58 -12.05
C VAL A 341 27.69 -4.89 -11.29
N LEU A 342 28.59 -5.07 -10.33
CA LEU A 342 28.59 -6.19 -9.41
C LEU A 342 28.24 -5.71 -8.01
N ILE A 343 27.12 -6.18 -7.47
CA ILE A 343 26.72 -5.92 -6.08
C ILE A 343 27.07 -7.14 -5.23
N ILE A 344 28.03 -7.00 -4.32
CA ILE A 344 28.63 -8.14 -3.62
C ILE A 344 29.12 -7.77 -2.22
N GLY A 345 28.89 -8.67 -1.26
CA GLY A 345 29.53 -8.63 0.05
C GLY A 345 29.12 -7.44 0.92
N ASN A 346 29.75 -7.39 2.09
CA ASN A 346 29.52 -6.36 3.09
C ASN A 346 30.84 -5.89 3.67
N ARG A 347 31.20 -4.65 3.35
CA ARG A 347 32.49 -4.10 3.72
C ARG A 347 32.60 -3.83 5.22
N ASN A 348 31.55 -3.32 5.85
CA ASN A 348 31.55 -3.07 7.29
C ASN A 348 31.70 -4.36 8.13
N GLU A 349 31.31 -5.52 7.60
CA GLU A 349 31.57 -6.83 8.24
C GLU A 349 33.00 -7.33 7.99
N GLU A 350 33.49 -7.23 6.76
CA GLU A 350 34.74 -7.88 6.37
C GLU A 350 36.00 -7.00 6.52
N PHE A 351 35.90 -5.72 6.15
CA PHE A 351 37.00 -4.76 6.23
C PHE A 351 36.50 -3.33 6.55
N PRO A 352 35.98 -3.11 7.78
CA PRO A 352 35.47 -1.80 8.19
C PRO A 352 36.58 -0.74 8.19
N HIS A 353 36.21 0.56 8.18
CA HIS A 353 37.14 1.69 8.27
C HIS A 353 37.80 1.85 9.65
N ILE A 354 38.42 0.78 10.17
CA ILE A 354 39.18 0.75 11.41
C ILE A 354 40.66 0.71 11.03
N ARG A 355 41.47 1.56 11.68
CA ARG A 355 42.90 1.71 11.37
C ARG A 355 43.74 0.56 11.95
N THR A 356 43.65 -0.62 11.35
CA THR A 356 44.62 -1.70 11.54
C THR A 356 45.40 -1.92 10.24
N PHE A 357 46.59 -2.50 10.33
CA PHE A 357 47.45 -2.72 9.17
C PHE A 357 46.75 -3.56 8.09
N ASP A 358 46.18 -4.69 8.48
CA ASP A 358 45.53 -5.63 7.56
C ASP A 358 44.25 -5.05 6.92
N LEU A 359 43.43 -4.34 7.71
CA LEU A 359 42.19 -3.72 7.21
C LEU A 359 42.49 -2.57 6.23
N ASN A 360 43.56 -1.81 6.48
CA ASN A 360 44.02 -0.79 5.54
C ASN A 360 44.50 -1.43 4.22
N ILE A 361 45.22 -2.55 4.27
CA ILE A 361 45.64 -3.26 3.06
C ILE A 361 44.43 -3.76 2.27
N LYS A 362 43.45 -4.39 2.93
CA LYS A 362 42.20 -4.82 2.28
C LYS A 362 41.48 -3.63 1.63
N SER A 363 41.32 -2.52 2.36
CA SER A 363 40.68 -1.31 1.84
C SER A 363 41.42 -0.76 0.61
N ASP A 364 42.75 -0.66 0.68
CA ASP A 364 43.59 -0.19 -0.43
C ASP A 364 43.51 -1.13 -1.65
N CYS A 365 43.54 -2.45 -1.44
CA CYS A 365 43.41 -3.44 -2.51
C CYS A 365 42.05 -3.33 -3.22
N PHE A 366 40.96 -3.21 -2.44
CA PHE A 366 39.61 -3.07 -2.99
C PHE A 366 39.47 -1.78 -3.80
N GLU A 367 39.91 -0.65 -3.25
CA GLU A 367 39.83 0.65 -3.91
C GLU A 367 40.71 0.73 -5.17
N ARG A 368 41.90 0.12 -5.15
CA ARG A 368 42.77 0.06 -6.34
C ARG A 368 42.11 -0.75 -7.46
N LEU A 369 41.51 -1.90 -7.14
CA LEU A 369 40.80 -2.71 -8.14
C LEU A 369 39.62 -1.93 -8.74
N ARG A 370 38.80 -1.28 -7.91
CA ARG A 370 37.67 -0.47 -8.37
C ARG A 370 38.09 0.69 -9.27
N ARG A 371 39.17 1.40 -8.91
CA ARG A 371 39.65 2.55 -9.68
C ARG A 371 40.35 2.19 -10.98
N ASP A 372 40.99 1.02 -11.05
CA ASP A 372 41.66 0.55 -12.26
C ASP A 372 40.65 0.01 -13.29
N ASN A 373 39.51 -0.50 -12.81
CA ASN A 373 38.52 -1.08 -13.69
C ASN A 373 37.57 -0.04 -14.31
N ARG A 374 37.52 -0.01 -15.65
CA ARG A 374 36.58 0.83 -16.43
C ARG A 374 35.30 0.11 -16.87
N ASN A 375 35.32 -1.21 -16.84
CA ASN A 375 34.31 -2.08 -17.42
C ASN A 375 33.27 -2.57 -16.41
N ILE A 376 33.63 -2.64 -15.13
CA ILE A 376 32.75 -3.09 -14.05
C ILE A 376 32.81 -2.11 -12.86
N GLU A 377 31.64 -1.68 -12.42
CA GLU A 377 31.48 -1.01 -11.13
C GLU A 377 31.23 -2.07 -10.06
N ILE A 378 31.97 -2.05 -8.96
CA ILE A 378 31.77 -2.99 -7.85
C ILE A 378 31.27 -2.19 -6.66
N ILE A 379 30.14 -2.60 -6.08
CA ILE A 379 29.51 -1.92 -4.94
C ILE A 379 29.14 -2.95 -3.87
N THR A 380 29.37 -2.63 -2.61
CA THR A 380 28.97 -3.49 -1.48
C THR A 380 27.57 -3.14 -1.00
N TYR A 381 26.87 -4.07 -0.35
CA TYR A 381 25.49 -3.84 0.09
C TYR A 381 25.38 -2.73 1.14
N ASP A 382 26.37 -2.60 2.01
CA ASP A 382 26.44 -1.52 2.98
C ASP A 382 26.69 -0.15 2.31
N GLU A 383 27.56 -0.07 1.29
CA GLU A 383 27.70 1.15 0.49
C GLU A 383 26.40 1.51 -0.25
N LEU A 384 25.70 0.52 -0.82
CA LEU A 384 24.40 0.72 -1.47
C LEU A 384 23.34 1.20 -0.47
N PHE A 385 23.35 0.67 0.76
CA PHE A 385 22.49 1.13 1.85
C PHE A 385 22.77 2.59 2.22
N GLU A 386 24.05 2.97 2.37
CA GLU A 386 24.44 4.34 2.70
C GLU A 386 23.93 5.33 1.65
N ARG A 387 24.09 5.01 0.37
CA ARG A 387 23.59 5.84 -0.73
C ARG A 387 22.05 5.92 -0.71
N ALA A 388 21.35 4.80 -0.53
CA ALA A 388 19.90 4.76 -0.44
C ALA A 388 19.36 5.54 0.77
N PHE A 389 20.04 5.48 1.91
CA PHE A 389 19.71 6.25 3.10
C PHE A 389 19.73 7.75 2.80
N HIS A 390 20.75 8.24 2.09
CA HIS A 390 20.89 9.66 1.75
C HIS A 390 19.89 10.20 0.71
N ILE A 391 19.18 9.33 0.00
CA ILE A 391 18.01 9.74 -0.82
C ILE A 391 16.80 10.08 0.06
N VAL A 392 16.68 9.43 1.23
CA VAL A 392 15.49 9.50 2.08
C VAL A 392 15.69 10.43 3.27
N TYR A 393 16.90 10.50 3.81
CA TYR A 393 17.24 11.28 4.99
C TYR A 393 18.21 12.39 4.64
N SER A 394 17.90 13.60 5.09
CA SER A 394 18.78 14.78 4.98
C SER A 394 19.93 14.75 5.98
N GLU A 395 19.79 13.98 7.06
CA GLU A 395 20.82 13.81 8.09
C GLU A 395 21.97 12.95 7.58
N LYS A 396 23.18 13.24 8.06
CA LYS A 396 24.36 12.43 7.75
C LYS A 396 24.30 11.13 8.54
N LEU A 397 24.55 10.00 7.88
CA LEU A 397 24.65 8.72 8.55
C LEU A 397 25.93 8.72 9.42
N PRO A 398 25.87 8.33 10.71
CA PRO A 398 27.04 8.29 11.56
C PRO A 398 28.12 7.36 11.01
N LYS A 399 29.40 7.70 11.12
CA LYS A 399 30.49 6.86 10.57
C LYS A 399 30.53 5.44 11.15
N ASN A 400 30.06 5.26 12.37
CA ASN A 400 29.98 3.98 13.07
C ASN A 400 28.58 3.35 13.02
N TRP A 401 27.70 3.80 12.12
CA TRP A 401 26.30 3.39 12.05
C TRP A 401 26.12 1.87 12.05
N TYR A 402 27.01 1.15 11.38
CA TYR A 402 26.94 -0.29 11.22
C TYR A 402 27.09 -1.05 12.55
N SER A 403 27.74 -0.43 13.54
CA SER A 403 27.96 -0.97 14.88
C SER A 403 27.00 -0.41 15.94
N ILE A 404 26.10 0.51 15.58
CA ILE A 404 25.09 1.04 16.51
C ILE A 404 24.08 -0.07 16.82
N GLU A 405 23.72 -0.20 18.09
CA GLU A 405 22.69 -1.16 18.53
C GLU A 405 21.38 -0.93 17.77
N GLU A 406 20.75 -2.02 17.31
CA GLU A 406 19.54 -1.99 16.48
C GLU A 406 18.47 -1.03 17.01
N LYS A 407 18.13 -1.13 18.31
CA LYS A 407 17.10 -0.29 18.93
C LYS A 407 17.43 1.19 18.87
N VAL A 408 18.70 1.54 19.09
CA VAL A 408 19.20 2.92 19.03
C VAL A 408 19.18 3.40 17.58
N PHE A 409 19.63 2.58 16.64
CA PHE A 409 19.63 2.93 15.22
C PHE A 409 18.22 3.17 14.68
N LEU A 410 17.27 2.28 15.01
CA LEU A 410 15.87 2.41 14.58
C LEU A 410 15.21 3.66 15.14
N LYS A 411 15.42 3.94 16.42
CA LYS A 411 14.79 5.06 17.12
C LYS A 411 15.42 6.39 16.73
N ASP A 412 16.73 6.50 16.83
CA ASP A 412 17.42 7.79 16.80
C ASP A 412 17.91 8.16 15.39
N ILE A 413 18.16 7.18 14.52
CA ILE A 413 18.62 7.42 13.13
C ILE A 413 17.48 7.24 12.12
N LEU A 414 16.77 6.11 12.16
CA LEU A 414 15.67 5.85 11.22
C LEU A 414 14.33 6.47 11.67
N LYS A 415 14.27 7.07 12.87
CA LYS A 415 13.09 7.77 13.41
C LYS A 415 11.84 6.89 13.45
N PHE A 416 12.01 5.60 13.71
CA PHE A 416 10.93 4.68 14.01
C PHE A 416 10.72 4.65 15.53
N HIS A 417 9.67 5.32 15.98
CA HIS A 417 9.18 5.17 17.34
C HIS A 417 8.42 3.83 17.42
N GLN A 418 8.81 2.98 18.38
CA GLN A 418 8.09 1.73 18.68
C GLN A 418 6.68 2.03 19.20
#